data_AF-A0A7X4C1S4-F1
#
_entry.id   AF-A0A7X4C1S4-F1
#
_cell.length_a   1.000
_cell.length_b   1.000
_cell.length_c   1.000
_cell.angle_alpha   90.00
_cell.angle_beta   90.00
_cell.angle_gamma   90.00
#
_symmetry.space_group_name_H-M   'P 1'
#
loop_
_entity.id
_entity.type
_entity.pdbx_description
1 polymer ?
#
loop_
_entity_poly.entity_id
_entity_poly.type
_entity_poly.pdbx_seq_one_letter_code
_entity_poly.pdbx_strand_id
1 'polypeptide(L)'
;MSALRGRRWREVREVALHRAGWRCARCGKARRLEVHHRVPLFRGGAAYDQANLEVLCRACHFGEHETESRKARREWNAFVWEGCG
;
A
#
# COMPACT_ATOMS: atom_id res chain seq x y z
N MET A 1 -5.73 9.71 -10.28
CA MET A 1 -6.23 8.32 -10.21
C MET A 1 -7.49 8.29 -9.32
N SER A 2 -8.68 8.24 -9.92
CA SER A 2 -9.97 8.56 -9.28
C SER A 2 -10.94 7.37 -9.20
N ALA A 3 -10.45 6.14 -8.98
CA ALA A 3 -11.31 4.96 -8.77
C ALA A 3 -11.74 4.79 -7.29
N LEU A 4 -11.23 5.63 -6.38
CA LEU A 4 -11.31 5.48 -4.92
C LEU A 4 -12.44 6.28 -4.25
N ARG A 5 -13.45 6.73 -5.00
CA ARG A 5 -14.53 7.61 -4.49
C ARG A 5 -15.96 7.10 -4.73
N GLY A 6 -16.11 5.85 -5.21
CA GLY A 6 -17.41 5.22 -5.46
C GLY A 6 -18.00 4.47 -4.26
N ARG A 7 -19.31 4.15 -4.30
CA ARG A 7 -20.00 3.31 -3.29
C ARG A 7 -19.28 1.98 -3.04
N ARG A 8 -18.93 1.28 -4.11
CA ARG A 8 -18.18 0.01 -4.07
C ARG A 8 -16.87 0.11 -3.30
N TRP A 9 -16.13 1.21 -3.43
CA TRP A 9 -14.90 1.40 -2.66
C TRP A 9 -15.15 1.60 -1.18
N ARG A 10 -16.25 2.28 -0.79
CA ARG A 10 -16.61 2.44 0.62
C ARG A 10 -16.91 1.10 1.29
N GLU A 11 -17.68 0.24 0.63
CA GLU A 11 -18.00 -1.11 1.11
C GLU A 11 -16.73 -1.96 1.25
N VAL A 12 -15.91 -2.01 0.18
CA VAL A 12 -14.64 -2.74 0.18
C VAL A 12 -13.71 -2.24 1.27
N ARG A 13 -13.62 -0.92 1.47
CA ARG A 13 -12.82 -0.28 2.51
C ARG A 13 -13.28 -0.67 3.91
N GLU A 14 -14.59 -0.70 4.14
CA GLU A 14 -15.16 -1.07 5.43
C GLU A 14 -14.87 -2.52 5.79
N VAL A 15 -15.01 -3.43 4.81
CA VAL A 15 -14.63 -4.84 4.97
C VAL A 15 -13.14 -4.98 5.32
N ALA A 16 -12.26 -4.24 4.64
CA ALA A 16 -10.83 -4.28 4.91
C ALA A 16 -10.51 -3.80 6.34
N LEU A 17 -11.15 -2.71 6.80
CA LEU A 17 -11.00 -2.20 8.15
C LEU A 17 -11.51 -3.17 9.21
N HIS A 18 -12.65 -3.81 8.96
CA HIS A 18 -13.23 -4.80 9.87
C HIS A 18 -12.33 -6.05 9.99
N ARG A 19 -11.82 -6.57 8.86
CA ARG A 19 -10.86 -7.69 8.85
C ARG A 19 -9.57 -7.37 9.60
N ALA A 20 -9.10 -6.12 9.52
CA ALA A 20 -7.91 -5.67 10.24
C ALA A 20 -8.19 -5.33 11.72
N GLY A 21 -9.42 -5.54 12.20
CA GLY A 21 -9.81 -5.21 13.58
C GLY A 21 -9.65 -3.72 13.91
N TRP A 22 -9.80 -2.85 12.91
CA TRP A 22 -9.56 -1.41 13.03
C TRP A 22 -8.17 -1.06 13.58
N ARG A 23 -7.16 -1.83 13.16
CA ARG A 23 -5.77 -1.63 13.54
C ARG A 23 -4.87 -1.67 12.32
N CYS A 24 -3.76 -0.92 12.41
CA CYS A 24 -2.70 -0.99 11.42
C CYS A 24 -2.11 -2.40 11.40
N ALA A 25 -2.08 -3.03 10.22
CA ALA A 25 -1.54 -4.38 10.03
C ALA A 25 -0.04 -4.49 10.40
N ARG A 26 0.69 -3.37 10.38
CA ARG A 26 2.14 -3.36 10.65
C ARG A 26 2.51 -3.01 12.09
N CYS A 27 1.78 -2.11 12.73
CA CYS A 27 2.14 -1.59 14.06
C CYS A 27 1.01 -1.66 15.11
N GLY A 28 -0.16 -2.17 14.75
CA GLY A 28 -1.29 -2.37 15.67
C GLY A 28 -2.03 -1.10 16.13
N LYS A 29 -1.56 0.10 15.74
CA LYS A 29 -2.19 1.37 16.11
C LYS A 29 -3.56 1.53 15.43
N ALA A 30 -4.56 2.03 16.16
CA ALA A 30 -5.94 2.20 15.68
C ALA A 30 -6.28 3.62 15.19
N ARG A 31 -5.28 4.48 14.96
CA ARG A 31 -5.50 5.90 14.61
C ARG A 31 -5.16 6.19 13.14
N ARG A 32 -5.97 7.05 12.51
CA ARG A 32 -5.75 7.58 11.14
C ARG A 32 -5.40 6.46 10.15
N LEU A 33 -6.32 5.50 10.03
CA LEU A 33 -6.17 4.32 9.19
C LEU A 33 -6.56 4.61 7.75
N GLU A 34 -5.70 4.17 6.84
CA GLU A 34 -5.83 4.26 5.39
C GLU A 34 -5.75 2.83 4.82
N VAL A 35 -6.45 2.60 3.70
CA VAL A 35 -6.38 1.34 2.97
C VAL A 35 -5.43 1.53 1.80
N HIS A 36 -4.36 0.73 1.81
CA HIS A 36 -3.28 0.74 0.83
C HIS A 36 -3.37 -0.49 -0.07
N HIS A 37 -3.09 -0.32 -1.37
CA HIS A 37 -2.98 -1.44 -2.31
C HIS A 37 -1.57 -2.02 -2.26
N ARG A 38 -1.42 -3.29 -1.89
CA ARG A 38 -0.11 -3.99 -1.86
C ARG A 38 0.55 -4.01 -3.23
N VAL A 39 -0.23 -4.35 -4.25
CA VAL A 39 0.13 -4.21 -5.65
C VAL A 39 -0.53 -2.94 -6.19
N PRO A 40 0.24 -1.94 -6.65
CA PRO A 40 -0.32 -0.73 -7.20
C PRO A 40 -1.23 -1.01 -8.40
N LEU A 41 -2.31 -0.23 -8.54
CA LEU A 41 -3.29 -0.38 -9.63
C LEU A 41 -2.64 -0.32 -11.02
N PHE A 42 -1.63 0.55 -11.20
CA PHE A 42 -0.94 0.71 -12.48
C PHE A 42 -0.06 -0.50 -12.84
N ARG A 43 0.26 -1.37 -11.87
CA ARG A 43 0.96 -2.65 -12.08
C ARG A 43 0.00 -3.85 -12.18
N GLY A 44 -1.29 -3.59 -12.40
CA GLY A 44 -2.30 -4.65 -12.51
C GLY A 44 -2.87 -5.12 -11.18
N GLY A 45 -2.62 -4.40 -10.07
CA GLY A 45 -3.21 -4.73 -8.79
C GLY A 45 -4.74 -4.68 -8.81
N ALA A 46 -5.39 -5.70 -8.25
CA ALA A 46 -6.83 -5.76 -8.16
C ALA A 46 -7.36 -4.68 -7.20
N ALA A 47 -8.21 -3.78 -7.71
CA ALA A 47 -8.63 -2.59 -6.97
C ALA A 47 -9.54 -2.88 -5.77
N TYR A 48 -10.31 -3.97 -5.84
CA TYR A 48 -11.34 -4.32 -4.86
C TYR A 48 -11.08 -5.66 -4.16
N ASP A 49 -9.98 -6.33 -4.49
CA ASP A 49 -9.61 -7.59 -3.86
C ASP A 49 -9.06 -7.32 -2.47
N GLN A 50 -9.73 -7.87 -1.45
CA GLN A 50 -9.34 -7.73 -0.06
C GLN A 50 -7.94 -8.29 0.24
N ALA A 51 -7.45 -9.26 -0.54
CA ALA A 51 -6.08 -9.77 -0.41
C ALA A 51 -5.03 -8.74 -0.85
N ASN A 52 -5.40 -7.87 -1.81
CA ASN A 52 -4.55 -6.78 -2.29
C ASN A 52 -4.67 -5.52 -1.41
N LEU A 53 -5.52 -5.51 -0.38
CA LEU A 53 -5.72 -4.37 0.51
C LEU A 53 -5.02 -4.58 1.84
N GLU A 54 -4.30 -3.56 2.29
CA GLU A 54 -3.64 -3.51 3.58
C GLU A 54 -4.08 -2.27 4.35
N VAL A 55 -4.50 -2.44 5.60
CA VAL A 55 -4.87 -1.33 6.48
C VAL A 55 -3.63 -0.81 7.19
N LEU A 56 -3.25 0.43 6.91
CA LEU A 56 -2.05 1.07 7.47
C LEU A 56 -2.42 2.35 8.20
N CYS A 57 -1.72 2.66 9.29
CA CYS A 57 -1.77 4.01 9.84
C CYS A 57 -0.94 4.94 8.95
N ARG A 58 -1.25 6.24 8.99
CA ARG A 58 -0.53 7.28 8.25
C ARG A 58 1.00 7.15 8.33
N ALA A 59 1.55 6.88 9.52
CA ALA A 59 3.01 6.73 9.70
C ALA A 59 3.58 5.52 8.94
N CYS A 60 2.91 4.36 9.01
CA CYS A 60 3.33 3.18 8.27
C CYS A 60 3.11 3.35 6.76
N HIS A 61 2.08 4.08 6.35
CA HIS A 61 1.83 4.37 4.94
C HIS A 61 2.92 5.27 4.35
N PHE A 62 3.32 6.35 5.04
CA PHE A 62 4.45 7.18 4.60
C PHE A 62 5.78 6.43 4.65
N GLY A 63 6.00 5.62 5.68
CA GLY A 63 7.19 4.78 5.79
C GLY A 63 7.32 3.81 4.62
N GLU A 64 6.20 3.24 4.15
CA GLU A 64 6.20 2.34 2.99
C GLU A 64 6.65 3.06 1.71
N HIS A 65 6.11 4.25 1.42
CA HIS A 65 6.52 5.02 0.25
C HIS A 65 8.00 5.40 0.30
N GLU A 66 8.53 5.66 1.49
CA GLU A 66 9.96 5.91 1.69
C GLU A 66 10.80 4.63 1.47
N THR A 67 10.38 3.49 2.02
CA THR A 67 11.10 2.22 1.82
C THR A 67 11.06 1.73 0.39
N GLU A 68 9.93 1.84 -0.30
CA GLU A 68 9.80 1.49 -1.72
C GLU A 68 10.67 2.39 -2.59
N SER A 69 10.72 3.70 -2.31
CA SER A 69 11.63 4.63 -2.99
C SER A 69 13.10 4.28 -2.74
N ARG A 70 13.45 3.87 -1.52
CA ARG A 70 14.81 3.43 -1.17
C ARG A 70 15.19 2.10 -1.83
N LYS A 71 14.27 1.12 -1.90
CA LYS A 71 14.49 -0.15 -2.61
C LYS A 71 14.65 0.09 -4.10
N ALA A 72 13.74 0.84 -4.72
CA ALA A 72 13.84 1.19 -6.14
C ALA A 72 15.16 1.90 -6.46
N ARG A 73 15.63 2.81 -5.58
CA ARG A 73 16.95 3.44 -5.73
C ARG A 73 18.11 2.44 -5.57
N ARG A 74 18.01 1.48 -4.65
CA ARG A 74 19.03 0.43 -4.48
C ARG A 74 19.09 -0.51 -5.67
N GLU A 75 17.95 -0.95 -6.17
CA GLU A 75 17.83 -1.79 -7.38
C GLU A 75 18.38 -1.05 -8.61
N TRP A 76 18.04 0.23 -8.78
CA TRP A 76 18.60 1.07 -9.84
C TRP A 76 20.11 1.25 -9.71
N ASN A 77 20.61 1.55 -8.50
CA ASN A 77 22.07 1.64 -8.25
C ASN A 77 22.79 0.31 -8.50
N ALA A 78 22.17 -0.83 -8.15
CA ALA A 78 22.74 -2.16 -8.38
C ALA A 78 22.82 -2.47 -9.88
N PHE A 79 21.77 -2.16 -10.64
CA PHE A 79 21.76 -2.28 -12.10
C PHE A 79 22.82 -1.38 -12.77
N VAL A 80 23.02 -0.15 -12.27
CA VAL A 80 24.01 0.79 -12.81
C VAL A 80 25.45 0.33 -12.55
N TRP A 81 25.72 -0.38 -11.44
CA TRP A 81 27.07 -0.88 -11.13
C TRP A 81 27.50 -2.08 -12.00
N GLU A 82 26.56 -2.95 -12.40
CA GLU A 82 26.86 -4.09 -13.30
C GLU A 82 26.98 -3.71 -14.78
N GLY A 83 26.55 -2.49 -15.16
CA GLY A 83 26.58 -1.98 -16.54
C GLY A 83 27.75 -1.05 -16.88
N CYS A 84 28.70 -0.83 -15.95
CA CYS A 84 29.93 -0.08 -16.22
C CYS A 84 31.12 -1.04 -16.29
N GLY A 85 31.21 -1.76 -17.41
CA GLY A 85 32.41 -2.42 -17.90
C GLY A 85 32.75 -1.87 -19.27
#